data_AF-A0A938SM28-F1
#
_entry.id   AF-A0A938SM28-F1
#
_cell.length_a   1.000
_cell.length_b   1.000
_cell.length_c   1.000
_cell.angle_alpha   90.00
_cell.angle_beta   90.00
_cell.angle_gamma   90.00
#
_symmetry.space_group_name_H-M   'P 1'
#
loop_
_entity.id
_entity.type
_entity.pdbx_description
1 polymer ?
#
loop_
_entity_poly.entity_id
_entity_poly.type
_entity_poly.pdbx_seq_one_letter_code
_entity_poly.pdbx_strand_id
1 'polypeptide(L)'
;MGRRQSIGLGLPVALVLFALPGLGRAQPTPLNGPAANTADRGNQYVITGTIEVRDGRHVLVNGGGEVEAYLIRRKSLDLDRYVGQTVEATVREPSLKTSSEPRLWIDQVSPVGSTVGTAVQHGGALNDGLSGGKAGGPQTPTQAAKGLFGQIAMTQFTEPLVVEEPAMEEAMVVDSVVSHACGPAGRVWASAEYLLWWPDGMYIPALITTSPVGTPRDQAGVLGQPGTTILYGNSDILDDRRNGLRGRAGVWFDPDRRIGLLGEYFRLEDMSAGYSASCDASGTPILARPFFNINPRDPFTNAFDPPAREDAQLICYPGVLRGSAAVNASTQLQSAALGLRGLLACESFCNDRGTGYSRVDIIGGFRWMELNEHLSTREDLVSLQTAFPVSFQIEDEFQTQNQFQGIDIGALWQGGWRNWSMEFLVKTAVGNVNQKVDIQGSTLVMEPNTPPAIYTGGLLAQASNIGAYSRDKLTVVPELGARVGFRVLRRWHATIGYTFIYWGSVARVGDQIDSDINPDQLAPPIVPMAGALRPAFAFQESEFWIHGATVGLEGRW
;
A
#
# COMPACT_ATOMS: atom_id res chain seq x y z
N MET A 1 37.83 19.79 11.21
CA MET A 1 38.06 19.86 9.76
C MET A 1 38.08 18.44 9.20
N GLY A 2 37.08 18.07 8.41
CA GLY A 2 36.93 16.74 7.80
C GLY A 2 35.55 16.62 7.16
N ARG A 3 35.50 16.51 5.83
CA ARG A 3 34.35 16.76 4.94
C ARG A 3 33.15 15.83 5.19
N ARG A 4 31.96 16.42 5.39
CA ARG A 4 30.66 15.77 5.19
C ARG A 4 30.33 15.76 3.69
N GLN A 5 30.07 14.58 3.12
CA GLN A 5 29.35 14.46 1.86
C GLN A 5 27.88 14.17 2.19
N SER A 6 27.03 15.15 1.94
CA SER A 6 25.58 15.05 2.00
C SER A 6 25.06 14.44 0.69
N ILE A 7 24.50 13.24 0.74
CA ILE A 7 23.65 12.71 -0.33
C ILE A 7 22.21 13.01 0.10
N GLY A 8 21.64 14.08 -0.45
CA GLY A 8 20.23 14.40 -0.29
C GLY A 8 19.40 13.61 -1.29
N LEU A 9 18.64 12.61 -0.82
CA LEU A 9 17.47 12.12 -1.53
C LEU A 9 16.25 12.87 -1.01
N GLY A 10 15.87 13.95 -1.70
CA GLY A 10 14.56 14.57 -1.54
C GLY A 10 13.55 13.85 -2.43
N LEU A 11 12.64 13.08 -1.83
CA LEU A 11 11.41 12.63 -2.50
C LEU A 11 10.31 13.66 -2.19
N PRO A 12 9.68 14.28 -3.21
CA PRO A 12 8.51 15.10 -2.96
C PRO A 12 7.26 14.21 -2.82
N VAL A 13 6.65 14.27 -1.63
CA VAL A 13 5.32 13.74 -1.35
C VAL A 13 4.29 14.59 -2.11
N ALA A 14 3.72 14.04 -3.18
CA ALA A 14 2.64 14.68 -3.93
C ALA A 14 1.29 14.37 -3.26
N LEU A 15 0.80 15.35 -2.52
CA LEU A 15 -0.53 15.45 -1.93
C LEU A 15 -1.58 15.61 -3.05
N VAL A 16 -2.50 14.65 -3.22
CA VAL A 16 -3.63 14.77 -4.16
C VAL A 16 -4.81 15.39 -3.43
N LEU A 17 -5.01 16.71 -3.61
CA LEU A 17 -6.23 17.41 -3.24
C LEU A 17 -7.35 17.13 -4.25
N PHE A 18 -8.53 16.77 -3.75
CA PHE A 18 -9.78 16.81 -4.52
C PHE A 18 -10.19 18.26 -4.81
N ALA A 19 -10.33 18.60 -6.09
CA ALA A 19 -10.95 19.84 -6.54
C ALA A 19 -12.35 19.56 -7.10
N LEU A 20 -13.38 20.05 -6.40
CA LEU A 20 -14.73 20.29 -6.93
C LEU A 20 -14.70 21.60 -7.73
N PRO A 21 -15.46 21.74 -8.83
CA PRO A 21 -15.88 23.06 -9.27
C PRO A 21 -17.40 23.19 -9.36
N GLY A 22 -17.91 24.27 -8.75
CA GLY A 22 -19.22 24.83 -8.97
C GLY A 22 -19.16 26.17 -9.72
N LEU A 23 -20.15 26.35 -10.61
CA LEU A 23 -20.82 27.58 -11.07
C LEU A 23 -20.10 28.62 -11.97
N GLY A 24 -20.73 28.94 -13.12
CA GLY A 24 -20.63 30.29 -13.73
C GLY A 24 -20.81 30.43 -15.26
N ARG A 25 -22.05 30.31 -15.76
CA ARG A 25 -22.67 30.83 -17.02
C ARG A 25 -21.82 31.51 -18.13
N ALA A 26 -22.09 31.11 -19.38
CA ALA A 26 -22.62 31.98 -20.46
C ALA A 26 -23.32 31.15 -21.56
N GLN A 27 -24.57 31.50 -21.90
CA GLN A 27 -25.36 30.94 -23.02
C GLN A 27 -24.86 31.43 -24.38
N PRO A 28 -25.18 30.69 -25.46
CA PRO A 28 -26.05 31.28 -26.48
C PRO A 28 -27.27 30.40 -26.84
N THR A 29 -28.34 31.10 -27.22
CA THR A 29 -29.69 30.66 -27.62
C THR A 29 -29.72 29.86 -28.94
N PRO A 30 -30.83 29.13 -29.23
CA PRO A 30 -30.87 27.96 -30.11
C PRO A 30 -31.18 28.27 -31.58
N LEU A 31 -30.78 27.35 -32.47
CA LEU A 31 -31.33 27.22 -33.82
C LEU A 31 -32.16 25.93 -33.94
N ASN A 32 -33.31 26.07 -34.58
CA ASN A 32 -34.45 25.15 -34.60
C ASN A 32 -34.27 23.87 -35.46
N GLY A 33 -34.65 22.72 -34.87
CA GLY A 33 -35.42 21.61 -35.48
C GLY A 33 -34.67 20.44 -36.16
N PRO A 34 -35.31 19.25 -36.32
CA PRO A 34 -36.29 18.56 -35.47
C PRO A 34 -35.68 17.33 -34.75
N ALA A 35 -36.32 16.94 -33.64
CA ALA A 35 -35.95 15.80 -32.82
C ALA A 35 -36.06 14.46 -33.57
N ALA A 36 -35.03 13.63 -33.47
CA ALA A 36 -35.08 12.21 -33.80
C ALA A 36 -34.70 11.39 -32.55
N ASN A 37 -35.59 10.46 -32.19
CA ASN A 37 -35.50 9.57 -31.03
C ASN A 37 -34.17 8.82 -30.94
N THR A 38 -33.41 9.02 -29.87
CA THR A 38 -32.27 8.17 -29.51
C THR A 38 -32.70 7.09 -28.54
N ALA A 39 -32.86 5.86 -29.05
CA ALA A 39 -32.75 4.66 -28.23
C ALA A 39 -31.26 4.34 -28.04
N ASP A 40 -30.88 4.16 -26.78
CA ASP A 40 -29.53 3.98 -26.26
C ASP A 40 -28.82 2.74 -26.84
N ARG A 41 -27.79 2.96 -27.66
CA ARG A 41 -26.74 2.00 -28.03
C ARG A 41 -25.39 2.72 -27.89
N GLY A 42 -24.55 2.22 -27.00
CA GLY A 42 -23.37 2.93 -26.48
C GLY A 42 -22.36 3.43 -27.53
N ASN A 43 -21.92 4.68 -27.35
CA ASN A 43 -20.70 5.35 -27.82
C ASN A 43 -20.22 5.15 -29.28
N GLN A 44 -21.09 4.67 -30.16
CA GLN A 44 -20.81 4.55 -31.59
C GLN A 44 -21.69 5.56 -32.32
N TYR A 45 -21.08 6.47 -33.07
CA TYR A 45 -21.81 7.46 -33.86
C TYR A 45 -21.28 7.49 -35.29
N VAL A 46 -22.12 7.96 -36.19
CA VAL A 46 -21.82 8.05 -37.61
C VAL A 46 -21.44 9.48 -37.94
N ILE A 47 -20.31 9.64 -38.61
CA ILE A 47 -19.77 10.95 -39.01
C ILE A 47 -19.55 10.97 -40.51
N THR A 48 -19.78 12.13 -41.13
CA THR A 48 -19.61 12.31 -42.57
C THR A 48 -18.51 13.34 -42.83
N GLY A 49 -17.50 12.97 -43.59
CA GLY A 49 -16.37 13.85 -43.90
C GLY A 49 -15.47 13.28 -44.98
N THR A 50 -14.52 14.08 -45.44
CA THR A 50 -13.53 13.65 -46.43
C THR A 50 -12.30 13.10 -45.73
N ILE A 51 -11.82 11.92 -46.13
CA ILE A 51 -10.59 11.35 -45.57
C ILE A 51 -9.40 11.97 -46.29
N GLU A 52 -8.47 12.56 -45.55
CA GLU A 52 -7.19 13.06 -46.05
C GLU A 52 -6.02 12.41 -45.31
N VAL A 53 -4.80 12.56 -45.84
CA VAL A 53 -3.56 12.18 -45.14
C VAL A 53 -2.79 13.45 -44.82
N ARG A 54 -2.60 13.74 -43.53
CA ARG A 54 -1.77 14.84 -43.03
C ARG A 54 -0.72 14.29 -42.08
N ASP A 55 0.54 14.67 -42.29
CA ASP A 55 1.69 14.19 -41.52
C ASP A 55 1.77 12.65 -41.38
N GLY A 56 1.43 11.93 -42.45
CA GLY A 56 1.44 10.46 -42.49
C GLY A 56 0.31 9.76 -41.72
N ARG A 57 -0.71 10.51 -41.27
CA ARG A 57 -1.88 10.00 -40.55
C ARG A 57 -3.17 10.29 -41.33
N HIS A 58 -4.11 9.35 -41.32
CA HIS A 58 -5.46 9.57 -41.86
C HIS A 58 -6.24 10.52 -40.94
N VAL A 59 -6.82 11.56 -41.51
CA VAL A 59 -7.65 12.55 -40.82
C VAL A 59 -9.01 12.65 -41.49
N LEU A 60 -10.03 12.91 -40.69
CA LEU A 60 -11.36 13.27 -41.19
C LEU A 60 -11.48 14.78 -41.22
N VAL A 61 -11.85 15.31 -42.38
CA VAL A 61 -11.95 16.75 -42.65
C VAL A 61 -13.40 17.10 -42.98
N ASN A 62 -13.91 18.18 -42.38
CA ASN A 62 -15.27 18.65 -42.63
C ASN A 62 -15.38 19.34 -44.01
N GLY A 63 -16.61 19.69 -44.41
CA GLY A 63 -16.86 20.37 -45.70
C GLY A 63 -16.19 21.75 -45.87
N GLY A 64 -15.60 22.30 -44.80
CA GLY A 64 -14.83 23.54 -44.79
C GLY A 64 -13.30 23.36 -44.80
N GLY A 65 -12.79 22.12 -44.82
CA GLY A 65 -11.35 21.84 -44.87
C GLY A 65 -10.65 21.77 -43.50
N GLU A 66 -11.41 21.87 -42.39
CA GLU A 66 -10.91 21.82 -41.02
C GLU A 66 -10.88 20.38 -40.49
N VAL A 67 -9.85 20.05 -39.70
CA VAL A 67 -9.65 18.70 -39.16
C VAL A 67 -10.61 18.46 -38.00
N GLU A 68 -11.49 17.48 -38.17
CA GLU A 68 -12.49 17.12 -37.16
C GLU A 68 -11.94 16.05 -36.20
N ALA A 69 -11.18 15.08 -36.72
CA ALA A 69 -10.49 14.08 -35.90
C ALA A 69 -9.34 13.37 -36.64
N TYR A 70 -8.37 12.88 -35.87
CA TYR A 70 -7.37 11.91 -36.35
C TYR A 70 -7.92 10.49 -36.24
N LEU A 71 -7.77 9.69 -37.29
CA LEU A 71 -8.32 8.34 -37.38
C LEU A 71 -7.30 7.29 -36.96
N ILE A 72 -7.69 6.41 -36.05
CA ILE A 72 -6.89 5.24 -35.65
C ILE A 72 -7.36 4.03 -36.45
N ARG A 73 -6.49 3.55 -37.36
CA ARG A 73 -6.77 2.44 -38.28
C ARG A 73 -6.97 1.11 -37.54
N ARG A 74 -8.04 0.40 -37.90
CA ARG A 74 -8.19 -1.03 -37.61
C ARG A 74 -7.49 -1.83 -38.71
N LYS A 75 -6.68 -2.85 -38.36
CA LYS A 75 -5.86 -3.62 -39.33
C LYS A 75 -6.66 -4.23 -40.49
N SER A 76 -7.95 -4.48 -40.30
CA SER A 76 -8.87 -5.05 -41.30
C SER A 76 -9.46 -4.02 -42.27
N LEU A 77 -9.22 -2.72 -42.07
CA LEU A 77 -9.78 -1.65 -42.89
C LEU A 77 -8.66 -0.89 -43.63
N ASP A 78 -8.81 -0.78 -44.95
CA ASP A 78 -7.84 -0.11 -45.83
C ASP A 78 -8.29 1.32 -46.16
N LEU A 79 -7.92 2.26 -45.28
CA LEU A 79 -8.33 3.67 -45.38
C LEU A 79 -7.71 4.39 -46.58
N ASP A 80 -6.60 3.89 -47.11
CA ASP A 80 -5.92 4.47 -48.27
C ASP A 80 -6.81 4.49 -49.53
N ARG A 81 -7.79 3.59 -49.61
CA ARG A 81 -8.76 3.52 -50.72
C ARG A 81 -9.79 4.64 -50.72
N TYR A 82 -9.96 5.32 -49.59
CA TYR A 82 -10.98 6.34 -49.38
C TYR A 82 -10.38 7.75 -49.26
N VAL A 83 -9.06 7.89 -49.41
CA VAL A 83 -8.38 9.19 -49.39
C VAL A 83 -8.89 10.06 -50.54
N GLY A 84 -9.32 11.27 -50.22
CA GLY A 84 -9.92 12.24 -51.15
C GLY A 84 -11.41 12.02 -51.43
N GLN A 85 -12.05 11.03 -50.79
CA GLN A 85 -13.49 10.77 -50.94
C GLN A 85 -14.25 11.22 -49.68
N THR A 86 -15.47 11.72 -49.88
CA THR A 86 -16.41 11.96 -48.79
C THR A 86 -17.06 10.64 -48.41
N VAL A 87 -16.91 10.26 -47.14
CA VAL A 87 -17.38 8.98 -46.61
C VAL A 87 -18.28 9.18 -45.41
N GLU A 88 -19.16 8.21 -45.20
CA GLU A 88 -19.90 8.00 -43.97
C GLU A 88 -19.17 6.92 -43.16
N ALA A 89 -18.66 7.30 -41.99
CA ALA A 89 -17.81 6.48 -41.14
C ALA A 89 -18.47 6.24 -39.79
N THR A 90 -18.52 4.98 -39.38
CA THR A 90 -18.95 4.60 -38.04
C THR A 90 -17.73 4.64 -37.11
N VAL A 91 -17.79 5.51 -36.09
CA VAL A 91 -16.66 5.83 -35.21
C VAL A 91 -17.00 5.68 -33.74
N ARG A 92 -15.97 5.49 -32.91
CA ARG A 92 -16.07 5.38 -31.45
C ARG A 92 -14.97 6.18 -30.76
N GLU A 93 -15.34 6.83 -29.66
CA GLU A 93 -14.39 7.56 -28.82
C GLU A 93 -13.47 6.60 -28.02
N PRO A 94 -12.16 6.90 -27.90
CA PRO A 94 -11.26 6.18 -27.00
C PRO A 94 -11.62 6.43 -25.53
N SER A 95 -11.40 5.42 -24.68
CA SER A 95 -11.70 5.48 -23.24
C SER A 95 -10.81 6.46 -22.43
N LEU A 96 -9.69 6.93 -23.01
CA LEU A 96 -8.77 7.91 -22.42
C LEU A 96 -8.67 9.12 -23.34
N LYS A 97 -9.18 10.28 -22.91
CA LYS A 97 -9.09 11.56 -23.64
C LYS A 97 -7.76 12.26 -23.33
N THR A 98 -6.86 12.36 -24.32
CA THR A 98 -5.75 13.32 -24.30
C THR A 98 -6.26 14.68 -24.79
N SER A 99 -6.12 15.74 -23.99
CA SER A 99 -6.82 17.02 -24.18
C SER A 99 -6.35 17.88 -25.37
N SER A 100 -5.46 17.40 -26.24
CA SER A 100 -4.89 18.20 -27.33
C SER A 100 -5.03 17.63 -28.75
N GLU A 101 -5.54 16.42 -28.94
CA GLU A 101 -5.85 15.86 -30.27
C GLU A 101 -7.12 14.98 -30.20
N PRO A 102 -8.23 15.34 -30.88
CA PRO A 102 -9.38 14.44 -30.98
C PRO A 102 -9.01 13.23 -31.84
N ARG A 103 -9.08 12.03 -31.25
CA ARG A 103 -8.77 10.76 -31.91
C ARG A 103 -9.98 9.85 -31.89
N LEU A 104 -10.27 9.21 -33.02
CA LEU A 104 -11.42 8.32 -33.17
C LEU A 104 -11.00 6.95 -33.71
N TRP A 105 -11.59 5.90 -33.15
CA TRP A 105 -11.48 4.55 -33.69
C TRP A 105 -12.52 4.39 -34.80
N ILE A 106 -12.09 3.94 -35.97
CA ILE A 106 -12.96 3.74 -37.12
C ILE A 106 -13.31 2.26 -37.26
N ASP A 107 -14.60 1.95 -37.26
CA ASP A 107 -15.10 0.58 -37.33
C ASP A 107 -15.52 0.21 -38.76
N GLN A 108 -16.22 1.11 -39.46
CA GLN A 108 -16.69 0.91 -40.84
C GLN A 108 -16.67 2.23 -41.61
N VAL A 109 -16.48 2.16 -42.94
CA VAL A 109 -16.44 3.31 -43.85
C VAL A 109 -17.16 2.96 -45.14
N SER A 110 -18.02 3.87 -45.63
CA SER A 110 -18.71 3.74 -46.92
C SER A 110 -18.75 5.08 -47.68
N PRO A 111 -18.69 5.11 -49.02
CA PRO A 111 -18.78 6.35 -49.78
C PRO A 111 -20.17 7.01 -49.67
N VAL A 112 -20.22 8.33 -49.50
CA VAL A 112 -21.49 9.05 -49.47
C VAL A 112 -22.12 9.05 -50.87
N GLY A 113 -23.31 8.47 -50.99
CA GLY A 113 -24.03 8.34 -52.26
C GLY A 113 -24.23 6.91 -52.79
N SER A 114 -23.79 5.87 -52.08
CA SER A 114 -24.17 4.49 -52.43
C SER A 114 -25.57 4.18 -51.89
N THR A 115 -26.59 4.39 -52.71
CA THR A 115 -27.92 3.80 -52.45
C THR A 115 -27.77 2.29 -52.33
N VAL A 116 -28.23 1.71 -51.23
CA VAL A 116 -28.50 0.27 -51.12
C VAL A 116 -29.64 -0.04 -52.11
N GLY A 117 -29.27 -0.47 -53.32
CA GLY A 117 -30.18 -1.04 -54.29
C GLY A 117 -30.37 -2.52 -53.97
N THR A 118 -31.55 -2.89 -53.49
CA THR A 118 -32.05 -4.26 -53.60
C THR A 118 -32.11 -4.62 -55.08
N ALA A 119 -31.24 -5.53 -55.52
CA ALA A 119 -31.33 -6.11 -56.85
C ALA A 119 -31.06 -7.62 -56.79
N VAL A 120 -32.16 -8.35 -57.01
CA VAL A 120 -32.27 -9.74 -57.45
C VAL A 120 -31.20 -10.03 -58.51
N GLN A 121 -30.37 -11.05 -58.29
CA GLN A 121 -29.49 -11.57 -59.33
C GLN A 121 -30.27 -12.44 -60.31
N HIS A 122 -30.33 -12.00 -61.57
CA HIS A 122 -30.39 -12.89 -62.71
C HIS A 122 -29.11 -12.72 -63.53
N GLY A 123 -28.38 -13.84 -63.64
CA GLY A 123 -27.75 -14.33 -64.86
C GLY A 123 -26.86 -13.39 -65.68
N GLY A 124 -25.57 -13.69 -65.65
CA GLY A 124 -24.91 -14.15 -66.88
C GLY A 124 -24.36 -13.08 -67.83
N ALA A 125 -23.10 -12.77 -67.60
CA ALA A 125 -22.00 -12.94 -68.56
C ALA A 125 -21.88 -12.05 -69.83
N LEU A 126 -20.60 -11.71 -70.07
CA LEU A 126 -19.88 -11.40 -71.33
C LEU A 126 -19.68 -9.93 -71.72
N ASN A 127 -18.40 -9.52 -71.65
CA ASN A 127 -17.51 -9.07 -72.76
C ASN A 127 -18.11 -8.16 -73.86
N ASP A 128 -17.43 -7.15 -74.41
CA ASP A 128 -16.00 -6.88 -74.52
C ASP A 128 -15.75 -5.42 -74.96
N GLY A 129 -14.49 -5.01 -74.87
CA GLY A 129 -13.98 -3.73 -75.34
C GLY A 129 -13.95 -3.55 -76.87
N LEU A 130 -13.68 -2.29 -77.24
CA LEU A 130 -13.54 -1.78 -78.61
C LEU A 130 -12.23 -2.25 -79.29
N SER A 131 -12.32 -2.82 -80.48
CA SER A 131 -11.45 -2.49 -81.62
C SER A 131 -11.99 -2.99 -82.98
N GLY A 132 -12.13 -2.07 -83.94
CA GLY A 132 -11.88 -2.31 -85.37
C GLY A 132 -13.01 -2.84 -86.28
N GLY A 133 -13.45 -2.01 -87.24
CA GLY A 133 -13.63 -2.44 -88.64
C GLY A 133 -15.05 -2.58 -89.23
N LYS A 134 -15.42 -1.57 -90.05
CA LYS A 134 -16.24 -1.59 -91.29
C LYS A 134 -17.73 -2.03 -91.28
N ALA A 135 -18.54 -1.02 -91.61
CA ALA A 135 -19.57 -0.94 -92.66
C ALA A 135 -20.83 -1.85 -92.65
N GLY A 136 -22.01 -1.20 -92.60
CA GLY A 136 -23.09 -1.48 -93.55
C GLY A 136 -24.49 -1.77 -92.99
N GLY A 137 -25.32 -0.72 -92.85
CA GLY A 137 -26.71 -0.70 -93.33
C GLY A 137 -27.81 -1.41 -92.52
N PRO A 138 -29.10 -0.98 -92.67
CA PRO A 138 -30.06 -0.95 -91.57
C PRO A 138 -31.27 -1.89 -91.78
N GLN A 139 -32.06 -2.15 -90.72
CA GLN A 139 -33.49 -1.76 -90.67
C GLN A 139 -34.26 -2.25 -89.42
N THR A 140 -35.19 -1.37 -89.07
CA THR A 140 -36.15 -1.26 -87.96
C THR A 140 -37.37 -2.21 -88.12
N PRO A 141 -38.41 -2.17 -87.25
CA PRO A 141 -38.73 -3.18 -86.24
C PRO A 141 -40.11 -3.86 -86.51
N THR A 142 -40.78 -4.43 -85.50
CA THR A 142 -42.21 -4.16 -85.13
C THR A 142 -42.96 -5.36 -84.50
N GLN A 143 -43.68 -5.07 -83.39
CA GLN A 143 -44.89 -5.71 -82.79
C GLN A 143 -44.81 -7.16 -82.27
N ALA A 144 -45.12 -7.47 -81.01
CA ALA A 144 -46.31 -7.27 -80.18
C ALA A 144 -47.44 -8.31 -80.39
N ALA A 145 -47.83 -8.91 -79.26
CA ALA A 145 -49.17 -9.36 -78.85
C ALA A 145 -49.57 -10.86 -78.94
N LYS A 146 -49.86 -11.39 -77.73
CA LYS A 146 -51.09 -12.08 -77.27
C LYS A 146 -51.44 -13.52 -77.71
N GLY A 147 -51.95 -14.27 -76.72
CA GLY A 147 -52.77 -15.50 -76.81
C GLY A 147 -52.11 -16.66 -76.04
N LEU A 148 -52.55 -17.20 -74.90
CA LEU A 148 -53.85 -17.58 -74.31
C LEU A 148 -54.36 -18.98 -74.75
N PHE A 149 -54.40 -19.89 -73.76
CA PHE A 149 -55.16 -21.15 -73.59
C PHE A 149 -54.67 -22.52 -74.09
N GLY A 150 -54.77 -23.49 -73.15
CA GLY A 150 -54.95 -24.95 -73.33
C GLY A 150 -53.64 -25.75 -73.34
N GLN A 151 -53.48 -26.93 -72.74
CA GLN A 151 -54.39 -27.86 -72.08
C GLN A 151 -53.52 -28.95 -71.39
N ILE A 152 -54.13 -29.59 -70.39
CA ILE A 152 -53.73 -30.72 -69.54
C ILE A 152 -52.94 -31.84 -70.24
N ALA A 153 -51.86 -32.32 -69.61
CA ALA A 153 -51.44 -33.72 -69.66
C ALA A 153 -50.72 -34.11 -68.34
N MET A 154 -51.29 -35.06 -67.60
CA MET A 154 -50.60 -35.79 -66.54
C MET A 154 -50.01 -37.08 -67.13
N THR A 155 -48.70 -37.27 -66.95
CA THR A 155 -48.04 -38.57 -67.13
C THR A 155 -47.05 -38.79 -65.99
N GLN A 156 -47.07 -39.99 -65.44
CA GLN A 156 -46.44 -40.41 -64.19
C GLN A 156 -44.92 -40.66 -64.29
N PHE A 157 -44.24 -40.31 -63.19
CA PHE A 157 -43.06 -40.90 -62.55
C PHE A 157 -41.85 -41.33 -63.39
N THR A 158 -40.73 -40.61 -63.20
CA THR A 158 -39.39 -41.18 -63.19
C THR A 158 -38.54 -40.45 -62.15
N GLU A 159 -38.09 -41.20 -61.13
CA GLU A 159 -37.01 -41.01 -60.14
C GLU A 159 -36.49 -39.59 -59.81
N PRO A 160 -36.47 -39.17 -58.52
CA PRO A 160 -35.78 -37.95 -58.13
C PRO A 160 -34.26 -38.12 -58.13
N LEU A 161 -33.58 -37.28 -58.90
CA LEU A 161 -32.15 -37.01 -58.78
C LEU A 161 -31.80 -36.63 -57.35
N VAL A 162 -30.87 -37.39 -56.77
CA VAL A 162 -30.16 -37.05 -55.53
C VAL A 162 -29.36 -35.78 -55.79
N VAL A 163 -29.79 -34.66 -55.19
CA VAL A 163 -28.99 -33.44 -55.10
C VAL A 163 -28.31 -33.48 -53.73
N GLU A 164 -26.99 -33.63 -53.73
CA GLU A 164 -26.16 -33.45 -52.54
C GLU A 164 -26.39 -32.05 -51.98
N GLU A 165 -26.79 -31.97 -50.71
CA GLU A 165 -26.85 -30.72 -49.95
C GLU A 165 -25.44 -30.11 -49.87
N PRO A 166 -25.23 -28.84 -50.26
CA PRO A 166 -23.99 -28.17 -49.91
C PRO A 166 -23.94 -28.05 -48.39
N ALA A 167 -22.85 -28.56 -47.82
CA ALA A 167 -22.53 -28.46 -46.41
C ALA A 167 -22.77 -27.03 -45.93
N MET A 168 -23.68 -26.90 -44.97
CA MET A 168 -23.98 -25.68 -44.24
C MET A 168 -22.67 -25.23 -43.58
N GLU A 169 -22.00 -24.26 -44.19
CA GLU A 169 -20.87 -23.56 -43.58
C GLU A 169 -21.34 -23.06 -42.22
N GLU A 170 -20.74 -23.59 -41.16
CA GLU A 170 -21.07 -23.25 -39.78
C GLU A 170 -21.01 -21.72 -39.66
N ALA A 171 -22.19 -21.10 -39.62
CA ALA A 171 -22.32 -19.72 -39.20
C ALA A 171 -21.67 -19.65 -37.83
N MET A 172 -20.52 -18.98 -37.76
CA MET A 172 -19.82 -18.68 -36.52
C MET A 172 -20.79 -17.91 -35.65
N VAL A 173 -21.48 -18.64 -34.76
CA VAL A 173 -22.28 -18.07 -33.70
C VAL A 173 -21.31 -17.20 -32.91
N VAL A 174 -21.46 -15.88 -33.02
CA VAL A 174 -20.85 -14.96 -32.08
C VAL A 174 -21.53 -15.29 -30.77
N ASP A 175 -20.91 -16.21 -30.03
CA ASP A 175 -21.41 -16.68 -28.76
C ASP A 175 -21.71 -15.45 -27.91
N SER A 176 -22.98 -15.37 -27.50
CA SER A 176 -23.45 -14.44 -26.50
C SER A 176 -22.42 -14.40 -25.37
N VAL A 177 -22.08 -13.22 -24.88
CA VAL A 177 -21.10 -12.98 -23.82
C VAL A 177 -21.40 -13.89 -22.61
N VAL A 178 -20.84 -15.10 -22.60
CA VAL A 178 -20.69 -15.88 -21.39
C VAL A 178 -19.83 -15.01 -20.51
N SER A 179 -20.40 -14.47 -19.43
CA SER A 179 -19.62 -13.80 -18.39
C SER A 179 -18.67 -14.84 -17.82
N HIS A 180 -17.51 -15.00 -18.46
CA HIS A 180 -16.44 -15.78 -17.91
C HIS A 180 -16.07 -15.05 -16.64
N ALA A 181 -16.42 -15.66 -15.52
CA ALA A 181 -16.08 -15.13 -14.22
C ALA A 181 -14.60 -14.77 -14.24
N CYS A 182 -14.30 -13.52 -13.93
CA CYS A 182 -12.97 -12.98 -14.17
C CYS A 182 -11.98 -13.41 -13.10
N GLY A 183 -10.75 -13.67 -13.52
CA GLY A 183 -9.66 -14.00 -12.62
C GLY A 183 -9.62 -15.48 -12.25
N PRO A 184 -8.83 -15.85 -11.25
CA PRO A 184 -8.56 -17.25 -10.95
C PRO A 184 -9.84 -17.96 -10.52
N ALA A 185 -9.98 -19.22 -10.95
CA ALA A 185 -11.11 -20.06 -10.56
C ALA A 185 -11.07 -20.38 -9.06
N GLY A 186 -12.25 -20.67 -8.50
CA GLY A 186 -12.46 -20.94 -7.09
C GLY A 186 -13.19 -19.78 -6.40
N ARG A 187 -14.23 -20.12 -5.64
CA ARG A 187 -15.00 -19.15 -4.85
C ARG A 187 -14.39 -18.99 -3.46
N VAL A 188 -13.73 -20.02 -2.95
CA VAL A 188 -13.09 -20.01 -1.65
C VAL A 188 -11.59 -20.06 -1.85
N TRP A 189 -10.86 -19.26 -1.08
CA TRP A 189 -9.40 -19.29 -1.10
C TRP A 189 -8.82 -19.00 0.28
N ALA A 190 -7.63 -19.52 0.50
CA ALA A 190 -6.86 -19.27 1.70
C ALA A 190 -5.37 -19.24 1.36
N SER A 191 -4.61 -18.39 2.06
CA SER A 191 -3.16 -18.34 1.96
C SER A 191 -2.52 -18.31 3.34
N ALA A 192 -1.39 -19.01 3.46
CA ALA A 192 -0.49 -18.92 4.60
C ALA A 192 0.86 -18.42 4.11
N GLU A 193 1.41 -17.42 4.78
CA GLU A 193 2.66 -16.76 4.43
C GLU A 193 3.58 -16.69 5.64
N TYR A 194 4.82 -17.08 5.45
CA TYR A 194 5.94 -16.73 6.32
C TYR A 194 6.40 -15.31 6.01
N LEU A 195 6.67 -14.54 7.06
CA LEU A 195 7.10 -13.15 7.00
C LEU A 195 8.55 -13.06 7.46
N LEU A 196 9.36 -12.31 6.71
CA LEU A 196 10.68 -11.86 7.12
C LEU A 196 10.72 -10.34 6.98
N TRP A 197 10.42 -9.63 8.06
CA TRP A 197 10.19 -8.19 8.08
C TRP A 197 11.24 -7.45 8.92
N TRP A 198 11.54 -6.20 8.53
CA TRP A 198 12.44 -5.27 9.19
C TRP A 198 11.62 -4.11 9.75
N PRO A 199 11.47 -4.03 11.09
CA PRO A 199 10.79 -2.93 11.76
C PRO A 199 11.69 -1.70 11.87
N ASP A 200 11.07 -0.54 12.07
CA ASP A 200 11.73 0.66 12.58
C ASP A 200 12.22 0.40 14.01
N GLY A 201 13.53 0.49 14.22
CA GLY A 201 14.16 0.33 15.53
C GLY A 201 13.63 1.33 16.55
N MET A 202 13.77 1.02 17.83
CA MET A 202 13.39 1.91 18.94
C MET A 202 14.61 2.64 19.44
N TYR A 203 14.71 3.95 19.20
CA TYR A 203 15.75 4.77 19.80
C TYR A 203 15.55 4.84 21.31
N ILE A 204 16.61 4.58 22.08
CA ILE A 204 16.61 4.77 23.53
C ILE A 204 17.76 5.72 23.92
N PRO A 205 17.59 6.57 24.97
CA PRO A 205 18.67 7.41 25.47
C PRO A 205 19.83 6.57 26.01
N ALA A 206 20.97 7.18 26.34
CA ALA A 206 22.06 6.48 27.00
C ALA A 206 21.58 5.96 28.37
N LEU A 207 21.69 4.65 28.62
CA LEU A 207 21.22 4.04 29.87
C LEU A 207 22.36 3.57 30.76
N ILE A 208 23.44 3.06 30.17
CA ILE A 208 24.61 2.56 30.91
C ILE A 208 25.88 3.15 30.32
N THR A 209 26.76 3.64 31.19
CA THR A 209 28.08 4.19 30.85
C THR A 209 29.18 3.57 31.71
N THR A 210 30.43 3.74 31.26
CA THR A 210 31.64 3.40 32.03
C THR A 210 32.71 4.48 31.86
N SER A 211 33.69 4.47 32.75
CA SER A 211 34.89 5.31 32.68
C SER A 211 36.13 4.50 33.14
N PRO A 212 37.35 4.90 32.74
CA PRO A 212 38.57 4.28 33.21
C PRO A 212 38.71 4.34 34.75
N VAL A 213 39.34 3.32 35.33
CA VAL A 213 39.70 3.32 36.75
C VAL A 213 40.60 4.53 37.05
N GLY A 214 40.29 5.25 38.13
CA GLY A 214 40.97 6.48 38.52
C GLY A 214 40.29 7.77 38.03
N THR A 215 39.21 7.68 37.25
CA THR A 215 38.36 8.84 36.93
C THR A 215 37.78 9.43 38.22
N PRO A 216 37.84 10.76 38.43
CA PRO A 216 37.20 11.42 39.57
C PRO A 216 35.72 11.05 39.70
N ARG A 217 35.23 10.88 40.92
CA ARG A 217 33.89 10.37 41.19
C ARG A 217 32.78 11.23 40.59
N ASP A 218 32.96 12.54 40.62
CA ASP A 218 32.07 13.57 40.06
C ASP A 218 32.09 13.65 38.52
N GLN A 219 32.97 12.90 37.86
CA GLN A 219 33.09 12.83 36.39
C GLN A 219 32.83 11.42 35.85
N ALA A 220 32.75 10.42 36.73
CA ALA A 220 32.64 9.01 36.37
C ALA A 220 31.26 8.70 35.77
N GLY A 221 31.25 8.21 34.53
CA GLY A 221 30.02 7.86 33.79
C GLY A 221 29.20 9.06 33.29
N VAL A 222 29.69 10.28 33.49
CA VAL A 222 28.99 11.50 33.08
C VAL A 222 29.18 11.72 31.57
N LEU A 223 28.08 11.94 30.84
CA LEU A 223 28.12 12.16 29.39
C LEU A 223 28.94 13.41 29.04
N GLY A 224 29.73 13.30 27.97
CA GLY A 224 30.61 14.38 27.51
C GLY A 224 31.93 14.53 28.29
N GLN A 225 32.10 13.84 29.44
CA GLN A 225 33.39 13.85 30.15
C GLN A 225 34.46 13.00 29.45
N PRO A 226 35.75 13.39 29.54
CA PRO A 226 36.85 12.61 28.97
C PRO A 226 36.89 11.18 29.53
N GLY A 227 36.93 10.19 28.63
CA GLY A 227 37.01 8.77 28.99
C GLY A 227 35.66 8.11 29.29
N THR A 228 34.55 8.86 29.38
CA THR A 228 33.22 8.24 29.46
C THR A 228 32.86 7.56 28.15
N THR A 229 32.46 6.30 28.20
CA THR A 229 31.91 5.55 27.06
C THR A 229 30.51 5.04 27.38
N ILE A 230 29.63 5.10 26.38
CA ILE A 230 28.27 4.54 26.49
C ILE A 230 28.39 3.04 26.22
N LEU A 231 27.92 2.23 27.17
CA LEU A 231 27.88 0.78 27.07
C LEU A 231 26.56 0.27 26.49
N TYR A 232 25.44 0.96 26.80
CA TYR A 232 24.12 0.63 26.27
C TYR A 232 23.23 1.88 26.16
N GLY A 233 22.48 1.97 25.07
CA GLY A 233 21.63 3.10 24.72
C GLY A 233 22.33 4.15 23.82
N ASN A 234 21.64 5.27 23.57
CA ASN A 234 22.00 6.27 22.56
C ASN A 234 22.08 5.70 21.13
N SER A 235 21.22 4.73 20.85
CA SER A 235 21.08 4.08 19.56
C SER A 235 19.69 3.48 19.42
N ASP A 236 19.32 3.12 18.20
CA ASP A 236 18.21 2.23 17.97
C ASP A 236 18.53 0.83 18.50
N ILE A 237 17.53 0.23 19.13
CA ILE A 237 17.51 -1.19 19.50
C ILE A 237 16.30 -1.84 18.84
N LEU A 238 16.24 -3.17 18.81
CA LEU A 238 15.08 -3.89 18.29
C LEU A 238 14.78 -3.54 16.80
N ASP A 239 15.82 -3.31 16.01
CA ASP A 239 15.80 -3.03 14.55
C ASP A 239 16.14 -4.27 13.68
N ASP A 240 16.47 -5.39 14.31
CA ASP A 240 16.75 -6.66 13.62
C ASP A 240 15.54 -7.22 12.87
N ARG A 241 15.82 -8.07 11.86
CA ARG A 241 14.80 -8.81 11.11
C ARG A 241 13.96 -9.71 12.03
N ARG A 242 12.65 -9.74 11.78
CA ARG A 242 11.68 -10.55 12.51
C ARG A 242 10.99 -11.56 11.61
N ASN A 243 10.86 -12.76 12.14
CA ASN A 243 10.00 -13.79 11.58
C ASN A 243 8.53 -13.50 11.92
N GLY A 244 7.62 -14.01 11.11
CA GLY A 244 6.20 -13.93 11.41
C GLY A 244 5.35 -14.83 10.53
N LEU A 245 4.05 -14.83 10.81
CA LEU A 245 3.06 -15.54 10.02
C LEU A 245 1.93 -14.61 9.65
N ARG A 246 1.45 -14.74 8.41
CA ARG A 246 0.25 -14.07 7.90
C ARG A 246 -0.69 -15.10 7.29
N GLY A 247 -1.92 -15.09 7.76
CA GLY A 247 -3.03 -15.84 7.19
C GLY A 247 -3.98 -14.90 6.48
N ARG A 248 -4.44 -15.31 5.29
CA ARG A 248 -5.55 -14.66 4.60
C ARG A 248 -6.55 -15.69 4.14
N ALA A 249 -7.82 -15.34 4.15
CA ALA A 249 -8.87 -16.19 3.61
C ALA A 249 -9.97 -15.32 3.00
N GLY A 250 -10.65 -15.84 1.98
CA GLY A 250 -11.78 -15.14 1.39
C GLY A 250 -12.76 -16.04 0.68
N VAL A 251 -13.96 -15.51 0.52
CA VAL A 251 -15.07 -16.16 -0.19
C VAL A 251 -15.78 -15.18 -1.09
N TRP A 252 -16.00 -15.56 -2.34
CA TRP A 252 -16.84 -14.84 -3.29
C TRP A 252 -18.30 -15.25 -3.14
N PHE A 253 -19.20 -14.28 -3.05
CA PHE A 253 -20.63 -14.52 -2.85
C PHE A 253 -21.34 -14.90 -4.15
N ASP A 254 -20.85 -14.40 -5.29
CA ASP A 254 -21.42 -14.65 -6.60
C ASP A 254 -20.50 -15.51 -7.51
N PRO A 255 -21.06 -16.27 -8.47
CA PRO A 255 -20.26 -17.07 -9.41
C PRO A 255 -19.29 -16.25 -10.28
N ASP A 256 -19.66 -15.00 -10.61
CA ASP A 256 -18.84 -14.07 -11.39
C ASP A 256 -17.69 -13.48 -10.56
N ARG A 257 -17.64 -13.76 -9.25
CA ARG A 257 -16.67 -13.27 -8.28
C ARG A 257 -16.64 -11.75 -8.26
N ARG A 258 -17.77 -11.06 -8.26
CA ARG A 258 -17.83 -9.59 -8.24
C ARG A 258 -17.75 -9.04 -6.83
N ILE A 259 -18.28 -9.74 -5.84
CA ILE A 259 -18.27 -9.32 -4.44
C ILE A 259 -17.93 -10.48 -3.52
N GLY A 260 -17.08 -10.24 -2.53
CA GLY A 260 -16.66 -11.26 -1.59
C GLY A 260 -16.18 -10.70 -0.26
N LEU A 261 -15.98 -11.61 0.69
CA LEU A 261 -15.38 -11.34 1.99
C LEU A 261 -13.89 -11.68 1.96
N LEU A 262 -13.08 -10.90 2.67
CA LEU A 262 -11.66 -11.10 2.92
C LEU A 262 -11.37 -10.93 4.41
N GLY A 263 -10.68 -11.89 5.00
CA GLY A 263 -10.05 -11.78 6.32
C GLY A 263 -8.54 -11.87 6.20
N GLU A 264 -7.84 -11.11 7.04
CA GLU A 264 -6.39 -11.15 7.19
C GLU A 264 -6.00 -11.09 8.66
N TYR A 265 -5.00 -11.87 9.06
CA TYR A 265 -4.34 -11.73 10.34
C TYR A 265 -2.83 -11.93 10.15
N PHE A 266 -2.02 -11.08 10.78
CA PHE A 266 -0.60 -11.32 10.91
C PHE A 266 -0.11 -11.07 12.33
N ARG A 267 0.94 -11.80 12.70
CA ARG A 267 1.71 -11.57 13.91
C ARG A 267 3.18 -11.81 13.62
N LEU A 268 4.02 -10.93 14.13
CA LEU A 268 5.47 -11.13 14.15
C LEU A 268 5.88 -11.82 15.46
N GLU A 269 7.03 -12.47 15.44
CA GLU A 269 7.67 -12.93 16.66
C GLU A 269 7.95 -11.75 17.59
N ASP A 270 7.90 -12.03 18.89
CA ASP A 270 8.27 -11.08 19.91
C ASP A 270 9.78 -10.87 19.84
N MET A 271 10.22 -9.61 19.83
CA MET A 271 11.64 -9.30 19.86
C MET A 271 12.03 -8.77 21.21
N SER A 272 13.18 -9.23 21.71
CA SER A 272 13.73 -8.80 22.99
C SER A 272 15.20 -8.45 22.83
N ALA A 273 15.62 -7.36 23.47
CA ALA A 273 17.01 -6.97 23.61
C ALA A 273 17.32 -6.88 25.10
N GLY A 274 18.47 -7.40 25.50
CA GLY A 274 18.93 -7.39 26.87
C GLY A 274 20.37 -6.94 26.94
N TYR A 275 20.69 -6.15 27.95
CA TYR A 275 22.05 -5.80 28.31
C TYR A 275 22.24 -5.98 29.80
N SER A 276 23.36 -6.57 30.20
CA SER A 276 23.73 -6.65 31.61
C SER A 276 25.21 -6.36 31.79
N ALA A 277 25.52 -5.66 32.88
CA ALA A 277 26.87 -5.39 33.30
C ALA A 277 26.95 -5.48 34.82
N SER A 278 28.09 -5.98 35.31
CA SER A 278 28.40 -6.03 36.73
C SER A 278 29.87 -5.73 36.93
N CYS A 279 30.22 -5.31 38.14
CA CYS A 279 31.60 -5.18 38.57
C CYS A 279 32.02 -6.29 39.52
N ASP A 280 33.33 -6.40 39.70
CA ASP A 280 33.93 -7.30 40.68
C ASP A 280 33.71 -6.83 42.12
N ALA A 281 34.26 -7.57 43.07
CA ALA A 281 34.15 -7.27 44.50
C ALA A 281 34.79 -5.93 44.91
N SER A 282 35.67 -5.37 44.07
CA SER A 282 36.32 -4.08 44.31
C SER A 282 35.52 -2.89 43.77
N GLY A 283 34.49 -3.13 42.94
CA GLY A 283 33.74 -2.08 42.25
C GLY A 283 34.30 -1.74 40.86
N THR A 284 35.06 -2.66 40.24
CA THR A 284 35.66 -2.49 38.90
C THR A 284 35.01 -3.41 37.86
N PRO A 285 34.68 -2.95 36.63
CA PRO A 285 34.85 -1.59 36.10
C PRO A 285 33.88 -0.58 36.73
N ILE A 286 34.14 0.72 36.54
CA ILE A 286 33.17 1.77 36.89
C ILE A 286 31.94 1.58 35.99
N LEU A 287 30.75 1.55 36.59
CA LEU A 287 29.48 1.50 35.87
C LEU A 287 28.57 2.58 36.44
N ALA A 288 27.87 3.29 35.57
CA ALA A 288 26.95 4.34 35.97
C ALA A 288 25.77 4.49 35.00
N ARG A 289 24.70 5.11 35.47
CA ARG A 289 23.56 5.54 34.64
C ARG A 289 23.60 7.05 34.46
N PRO A 290 23.77 7.55 33.23
CA PRO A 290 23.80 8.98 33.00
C PRO A 290 22.40 9.60 33.07
N PHE A 291 22.34 10.85 33.49
CA PHE A 291 21.12 11.67 33.43
C PHE A 291 21.49 13.16 33.39
N PHE A 292 20.54 14.01 33.00
CA PHE A 292 20.72 15.45 33.04
C PHE A 292 20.22 16.01 34.37
N ASN A 293 21.14 16.52 35.19
CA ASN A 293 20.83 17.06 36.50
C ASN A 293 20.34 18.50 36.39
N ILE A 294 19.02 18.70 36.58
CA ILE A 294 18.40 20.04 36.51
C ILE A 294 18.49 20.83 37.81
N ASN A 295 18.85 20.17 38.92
CA ASN A 295 18.92 20.78 40.25
C ASN A 295 20.16 20.31 41.02
N PRO A 296 21.38 20.59 40.49
CA PRO A 296 22.61 20.23 41.17
C PRO A 296 22.70 20.85 42.56
N ARG A 297 23.22 20.08 43.50
CA ARG A 297 23.38 20.44 44.91
C ARG A 297 24.85 20.49 45.27
N ASP A 298 25.25 21.50 46.04
CA ASP A 298 26.55 21.50 46.69
C ASP A 298 26.60 20.37 47.74
N PRO A 299 27.60 19.47 47.69
CA PRO A 299 27.63 18.27 48.50
C PRO A 299 27.83 18.51 50.00
N PHE A 300 28.21 19.73 50.42
CA PHE A 300 28.47 20.06 51.82
C PHE A 300 27.35 20.90 52.44
N THR A 301 26.79 21.83 51.68
CA THR A 301 25.78 22.79 52.13
C THR A 301 24.36 22.43 51.70
N ASN A 302 24.22 21.51 50.74
CA ASN A 302 22.96 21.18 50.06
C ASN A 302 22.28 22.39 49.40
N ALA A 303 23.02 23.49 49.20
CA ALA A 303 22.54 24.64 48.46
C ALA A 303 22.43 24.30 46.97
N PHE A 304 21.55 24.98 46.25
CA PHE A 304 21.49 24.88 44.79
C PHE A 304 22.81 25.38 44.16
N ASP A 305 23.40 24.59 43.28
CA ASP A 305 24.71 24.81 42.63
C ASP A 305 24.56 24.92 41.09
N PRO A 306 23.97 26.03 40.57
CA PRO A 306 23.75 26.20 39.13
C PRO A 306 25.07 26.35 38.36
N PRO A 307 25.10 25.98 37.05
CA PRO A 307 23.97 25.61 36.21
C PRO A 307 23.65 24.10 36.21
N ALA A 308 22.48 23.76 35.67
CA ALA A 308 22.14 22.38 35.30
C ALA A 308 23.21 21.79 34.36
N ARG A 309 23.49 20.50 34.52
CA ARG A 309 24.62 19.82 33.85
C ARG A 309 24.38 18.31 33.75
N GLU A 310 25.12 17.66 32.86
CA GLU A 310 25.20 16.20 32.83
C GLU A 310 25.75 15.67 34.16
N ASP A 311 25.17 14.57 34.63
CA ASP A 311 25.57 13.87 35.84
C ASP A 311 25.34 12.35 35.67
N ALA A 312 25.74 11.55 36.65
CA ALA A 312 25.55 10.10 36.58
C ALA A 312 25.34 9.47 37.96
N GLN A 313 24.40 8.52 38.02
CA GLN A 313 24.22 7.65 39.17
C GLN A 313 25.21 6.49 39.11
N LEU A 314 26.06 6.34 40.12
CA LEU A 314 27.04 5.26 40.18
C LEU A 314 26.39 3.92 40.55
N ILE A 315 26.65 2.89 39.76
CA ILE A 315 26.31 1.49 40.05
C ILE A 315 27.53 0.78 40.65
N CYS A 316 28.69 1.00 40.03
CA CYS A 316 29.98 0.43 40.42
C CYS A 316 31.02 1.53 40.46
N TYR A 317 31.76 1.62 41.56
CA TYR A 317 32.88 2.53 41.69
C TYR A 317 33.90 1.98 42.71
N PRO A 318 35.20 1.92 42.35
CA PRO A 318 36.23 1.34 43.22
C PRO A 318 36.22 1.85 44.66
N GLY A 319 36.05 0.94 45.61
CA GLY A 319 36.04 1.26 47.05
C GLY A 319 34.82 2.03 47.57
N VAL A 320 33.81 2.27 46.73
CA VAL A 320 32.59 3.00 47.11
C VAL A 320 31.35 2.11 46.93
N LEU A 321 31.15 1.55 45.74
CA LEU A 321 29.98 0.74 45.39
C LEU A 321 30.39 -0.46 44.54
N ARG A 322 29.72 -1.58 44.75
CA ARG A 322 29.69 -2.69 43.79
C ARG A 322 28.24 -3.01 43.45
N GLY A 323 27.99 -3.45 42.22
CA GLY A 323 26.64 -3.78 41.80
C GLY A 323 26.55 -4.38 40.42
N SER A 324 25.33 -4.44 39.94
CA SER A 324 24.97 -4.86 38.60
C SER A 324 23.79 -4.06 38.10
N ALA A 325 23.73 -3.88 36.78
CA ALA A 325 22.58 -3.32 36.09
C ALA A 325 22.18 -4.24 34.95
N ALA A 326 20.87 -4.37 34.76
CA ALA A 326 20.26 -5.12 33.67
C ALA A 326 19.19 -4.26 33.01
N VAL A 327 19.28 -4.10 31.69
CA VAL A 327 18.27 -3.43 30.87
C VAL A 327 17.63 -4.48 29.98
N ASN A 328 16.30 -4.53 29.97
CA ASN A 328 15.53 -5.42 29.11
C ASN A 328 14.50 -4.63 28.33
N ALA A 329 14.44 -4.83 27.02
CA ALA A 329 13.47 -4.23 26.14
C ALA A 329 12.74 -5.31 25.34
N SER A 330 11.44 -5.11 25.08
CA SER A 330 10.65 -6.00 24.23
C SER A 330 9.62 -5.28 23.39
N THR A 331 9.20 -5.92 22.30
CA THR A 331 8.28 -5.34 21.31
C THR A 331 7.48 -6.44 20.61
N GLN A 332 6.18 -6.19 20.43
CA GLN A 332 5.22 -7.11 19.83
C GLN A 332 4.33 -6.36 18.84
N LEU A 333 4.16 -6.91 17.63
CA LEU A 333 3.32 -6.33 16.59
C LEU A 333 2.35 -7.38 16.00
N GLN A 334 1.08 -7.01 15.91
CA GLN A 334 0.04 -7.82 15.30
C GLN A 334 -1.06 -6.98 14.65
N SER A 335 -1.77 -7.58 13.69
CA SER A 335 -2.85 -6.93 12.95
C SER A 335 -3.92 -7.94 12.57
N ALA A 336 -5.17 -7.52 12.64
CA ALA A 336 -6.33 -8.26 12.15
C ALA A 336 -7.18 -7.35 11.25
N ALA A 337 -7.69 -7.87 10.15
CA ALA A 337 -8.57 -7.13 9.25
C ALA A 337 -9.69 -8.02 8.71
N LEU A 338 -10.86 -7.42 8.52
CA LEU A 338 -12.01 -8.02 7.87
C LEU A 338 -12.60 -6.99 6.91
N GLY A 339 -12.83 -7.38 5.66
CA GLY A 339 -13.34 -6.46 4.66
C GLY A 339 -14.07 -7.13 3.51
N LEU A 340 -14.73 -6.32 2.72
CA LEU A 340 -15.34 -6.70 1.46
C LEU A 340 -14.38 -6.40 0.31
N ARG A 341 -14.37 -7.27 -0.69
CA ARG A 341 -13.66 -7.11 -1.96
C ARG A 341 -14.69 -7.00 -3.07
N GLY A 342 -14.64 -5.92 -3.85
CA GLY A 342 -15.55 -5.64 -4.96
C GLY A 342 -14.81 -5.48 -6.28
N LEU A 343 -15.29 -6.10 -7.35
CA LEU A 343 -14.72 -5.97 -8.69
C LEU A 343 -15.01 -4.58 -9.28
N LEU A 344 -13.97 -3.83 -9.63
CA LEU A 344 -14.10 -2.56 -10.35
C LEU A 344 -13.96 -2.74 -11.85
N ALA A 345 -12.93 -3.47 -12.28
CA ALA A 345 -12.63 -3.68 -13.68
C ALA A 345 -12.01 -5.04 -13.89
N CYS A 346 -12.33 -5.65 -15.04
CA CYS A 346 -11.70 -6.86 -15.47
C CYS A 346 -11.55 -6.87 -16.99
N GLU A 347 -10.39 -7.34 -17.44
CA GLU A 347 -10.19 -7.80 -18.80
C GLU A 347 -9.65 -9.23 -18.76
N SER A 348 -10.25 -10.12 -19.54
CA SER A 348 -9.72 -11.46 -19.79
C SER A 348 -9.39 -11.57 -21.27
N PHE A 349 -8.25 -12.16 -21.60
CA PHE A 349 -7.84 -12.38 -22.97
C PHE A 349 -7.35 -13.81 -23.17
N CYS A 350 -7.73 -14.38 -24.31
CA CYS A 350 -7.34 -15.71 -24.72
C CYS A 350 -6.65 -15.59 -26.07
N ASN A 351 -5.47 -16.18 -26.22
CA ASN A 351 -4.83 -16.38 -27.52
C ASN A 351 -4.29 -17.80 -27.62
N ASP A 352 -3.79 -18.19 -28.80
CA ASP A 352 -3.23 -19.51 -29.07
C ASP A 352 -2.09 -19.90 -28.11
N ARG A 353 -1.50 -18.92 -27.39
CA ARG A 353 -0.38 -19.10 -26.46
C ARG A 353 -0.80 -19.14 -24.98
N GLY A 354 -2.09 -18.94 -24.67
CA GLY A 354 -2.66 -19.12 -23.33
C GLY A 354 -3.79 -18.16 -22.97
N THR A 355 -4.35 -18.36 -21.79
CA THR A 355 -5.34 -17.47 -21.17
C THR A 355 -4.66 -16.55 -20.15
N GLY A 356 -5.07 -15.29 -20.14
CA GLY A 356 -4.61 -14.28 -19.21
C GLY A 356 -5.77 -13.43 -18.70
N TYR A 357 -5.56 -12.77 -17.57
CA TYR A 357 -6.54 -11.85 -17.01
C TYR A 357 -5.85 -10.68 -16.31
N SER A 358 -6.53 -9.55 -16.28
CA SER A 358 -6.20 -8.41 -15.44
C SER A 358 -7.45 -7.97 -14.72
N ARG A 359 -7.36 -7.83 -13.41
CA ARG A 359 -8.49 -7.57 -12.53
C ARG A 359 -8.11 -6.51 -11.51
N VAL A 360 -9.00 -5.55 -11.29
CA VAL A 360 -8.88 -4.52 -10.26
C VAL A 360 -10.06 -4.65 -9.32
N ASP A 361 -9.76 -4.79 -8.04
CA ASP A 361 -10.75 -4.84 -6.97
C ASP A 361 -10.57 -3.67 -6.01
N ILE A 362 -11.69 -3.14 -5.52
CA ILE A 362 -11.72 -2.27 -4.35
C ILE A 362 -11.87 -3.12 -3.10
N ILE A 363 -11.21 -2.70 -2.03
CA ILE A 363 -11.28 -3.29 -0.70
C ILE A 363 -11.84 -2.23 0.24
N GLY A 364 -12.82 -2.60 1.05
CA GLY A 364 -13.35 -1.76 2.12
C GLY A 364 -13.66 -2.62 3.35
N GLY A 365 -13.13 -2.26 4.51
CA GLY A 365 -13.25 -3.08 5.71
C GLY A 365 -12.86 -2.36 6.98
N PHE A 366 -12.60 -3.15 8.00
CA PHE A 366 -12.13 -2.71 9.31
C PHE A 366 -10.78 -3.37 9.59
N ARG A 367 -9.87 -2.60 10.20
CA ARG A 367 -8.55 -3.05 10.62
C ARG A 367 -8.32 -2.70 12.08
N TRP A 368 -7.79 -3.68 12.79
CA TRP A 368 -7.24 -3.56 14.13
C TRP A 368 -5.74 -3.82 14.07
N MET A 369 -4.93 -3.00 14.74
CA MET A 369 -3.49 -3.22 14.89
C MET A 369 -3.05 -2.92 16.30
N GLU A 370 -2.05 -3.65 16.77
CA GLU A 370 -1.49 -3.45 18.10
C GLU A 370 0.03 -3.51 18.06
N LEU A 371 0.65 -2.47 18.65
CA LEU A 371 2.08 -2.38 18.92
C LEU A 371 2.26 -2.20 20.42
N ASN A 372 2.82 -3.23 21.09
CA ASN A 372 3.17 -3.18 22.50
C ASN A 372 4.69 -3.14 22.61
N GLU A 373 5.23 -2.21 23.40
CA GLU A 373 6.65 -2.09 23.69
C GLU A 373 6.85 -1.95 25.21
N HIS A 374 7.96 -2.47 25.72
CA HIS A 374 8.33 -2.42 27.13
C HIS A 374 9.84 -2.20 27.27
N LEU A 375 10.27 -1.41 28.25
CA LEU A 375 11.65 -1.24 28.66
C LEU A 375 11.70 -1.25 30.20
N SER A 376 12.56 -2.08 30.75
CA SER A 376 12.87 -2.08 32.18
C SER A 376 14.37 -1.96 32.41
N THR A 377 14.74 -1.22 33.44
CA THR A 377 16.11 -1.17 33.98
C THR A 377 16.06 -1.56 35.44
N ARG A 378 16.85 -2.57 35.81
CA ARG A 378 16.99 -3.04 37.18
C ARG A 378 18.44 -2.95 37.63
N GLU A 379 18.64 -2.46 38.84
CA GLU A 379 19.95 -2.33 39.48
C GLU A 379 19.94 -3.01 40.84
N ASP A 380 21.06 -3.64 41.19
CA ASP A 380 21.33 -4.15 42.53
C ASP A 380 22.74 -3.71 42.90
N LEU A 381 22.87 -2.88 43.94
CA LEU A 381 24.14 -2.29 44.34
C LEU A 381 24.30 -2.23 45.87
N VAL A 382 25.53 -2.39 46.32
CA VAL A 382 25.93 -2.49 47.71
C VAL A 382 27.11 -1.55 47.97
N SER A 383 27.03 -0.81 49.06
CA SER A 383 28.13 0.01 49.57
C SER A 383 29.33 -0.85 49.99
N LEU A 384 30.51 -0.49 49.50
CA LEU A 384 31.79 -1.06 49.94
C LEU A 384 32.35 -0.35 51.18
N GLN A 385 31.73 0.75 51.60
CA GLN A 385 32.13 1.49 52.79
C GLN A 385 31.63 0.75 54.03
N THR A 386 32.55 0.08 54.73
CA THR A 386 32.22 -0.78 55.89
C THR A 386 31.60 -0.02 57.07
N ALA A 387 31.79 1.30 57.13
CA ALA A 387 31.15 2.17 58.13
C ALA A 387 29.66 2.42 57.82
N PHE A 388 29.24 2.29 56.56
CA PHE A 388 27.87 2.52 56.09
C PHE A 388 27.45 1.40 55.12
N PRO A 389 27.29 0.16 55.63
CA PRO A 389 26.77 -0.93 54.84
C PRO A 389 25.31 -0.62 54.48
N VAL A 390 25.05 -0.39 53.19
CA VAL A 390 23.70 -0.17 52.65
C VAL A 390 23.64 -0.85 51.29
N SER A 391 22.48 -1.41 50.95
CA SER A 391 22.22 -1.89 49.60
C SER A 391 20.93 -1.30 49.05
N PHE A 392 20.90 -1.21 47.72
CA PHE A 392 19.83 -0.61 46.96
C PHE A 392 19.40 -1.58 45.87
N GLN A 393 18.10 -1.72 45.70
CA GLN A 393 17.52 -2.28 44.49
C GLN A 393 16.67 -1.20 43.84
N ILE A 394 16.96 -0.88 42.59
CA ILE A 394 16.34 0.22 41.85
C ILE A 394 15.72 -0.37 40.60
N GLU A 395 14.47 -0.02 40.33
CA GLU A 395 13.73 -0.45 39.15
C GLU A 395 13.07 0.75 38.48
N ASP A 396 13.28 0.89 37.17
CA ASP A 396 12.55 1.78 36.29
C ASP A 396 11.85 0.92 35.22
N GLU A 397 10.57 1.13 35.00
CA GLU A 397 9.76 0.43 34.01
C GLU A 397 8.91 1.41 33.19
N PHE A 398 8.96 1.25 31.88
CA PHE A 398 8.19 2.01 30.92
C PHE A 398 7.53 1.04 29.95
N GLN A 399 6.21 1.14 29.82
CA GLN A 399 5.42 0.33 28.89
C GLN A 399 4.55 1.23 28.02
N THR A 400 4.54 0.96 26.72
CA THR A 400 3.64 1.63 25.78
C THR A 400 2.78 0.62 25.03
N GLN A 401 1.49 0.92 24.92
CA GLN A 401 0.54 0.16 24.11
C GLN A 401 -0.15 1.09 23.12
N ASN A 402 -0.04 0.76 21.84
CA ASN A 402 -0.72 1.46 20.76
C ASN A 402 -1.73 0.51 20.13
N GLN A 403 -3.02 0.82 20.26
CA GLN A 403 -4.09 0.01 19.70
C GLN A 403 -4.88 0.82 18.66
N PHE A 404 -4.65 0.52 17.39
CA PHE A 404 -5.34 1.14 16.27
C PHE A 404 -6.62 0.39 15.91
N GLN A 405 -7.67 1.15 15.63
CA GLN A 405 -8.96 0.68 15.14
C GLN A 405 -9.47 1.65 14.08
N GLY A 406 -9.67 1.16 12.86
CA GLY A 406 -10.01 2.03 11.75
C GLY A 406 -10.67 1.37 10.56
N ILE A 407 -11.20 2.21 9.69
CA ILE A 407 -11.74 1.82 8.40
C ILE A 407 -10.56 1.65 7.44
N ASP A 408 -10.51 0.52 6.76
CA ASP A 408 -9.43 0.13 5.85
C ASP A 408 -9.95 0.10 4.41
N ILE A 409 -9.39 0.95 3.55
CA ILE A 409 -9.82 1.13 2.17
C ILE A 409 -8.62 0.94 1.25
N GLY A 410 -8.81 0.25 0.13
CA GLY A 410 -7.76 0.20 -0.87
C GLY A 410 -8.15 -0.44 -2.19
N ALA A 411 -7.16 -0.64 -3.03
CA ALA A 411 -7.27 -1.28 -4.32
C ALA A 411 -6.27 -2.43 -4.43
N LEU A 412 -6.71 -3.52 -5.05
CA LEU A 412 -5.89 -4.68 -5.37
C LEU A 412 -5.97 -4.91 -6.88
N TRP A 413 -4.84 -4.76 -7.55
CA TRP A 413 -4.68 -5.23 -8.92
C TRP A 413 -4.15 -6.67 -8.89
N GLN A 414 -4.71 -7.52 -9.74
CA GLN A 414 -4.28 -8.90 -9.94
C GLN A 414 -4.20 -9.21 -11.43
N GLY A 415 -3.02 -9.58 -11.90
CA GLY A 415 -2.76 -10.03 -13.26
C GLY A 415 -2.36 -11.50 -13.27
N GLY A 416 -2.88 -12.28 -14.22
CA GLY A 416 -2.49 -13.67 -14.42
C GLY A 416 -2.10 -13.93 -15.87
N TRP A 417 -1.01 -14.67 -16.06
CA TRP A 417 -0.61 -15.16 -17.37
C TRP A 417 -0.06 -16.59 -17.26
N ARG A 418 -0.75 -17.54 -17.89
CA ARG A 418 -0.42 -18.99 -17.82
C ARG A 418 -0.37 -19.48 -16.37
N ASN A 419 0.81 -19.81 -15.86
CA ASN A 419 1.06 -20.28 -14.49
C ASN A 419 1.51 -19.16 -13.56
N TRP A 420 1.78 -17.98 -14.09
CA TRP A 420 2.22 -16.82 -13.30
C TRP A 420 1.03 -15.96 -12.92
N SER A 421 1.14 -15.36 -11.75
CA SER A 421 0.24 -14.34 -11.23
C SER A 421 1.05 -13.23 -10.59
N MET A 422 0.55 -12.01 -10.68
CA MET A 422 1.10 -10.84 -10.03
C MET A 422 -0.03 -10.10 -9.34
N GLU A 423 0.27 -9.54 -8.19
CA GLU A 423 -0.66 -8.76 -7.38
C GLU A 423 0.04 -7.52 -6.88
N PHE A 424 -0.69 -6.41 -6.92
CA PHE A 424 -0.26 -5.14 -6.37
C PHE A 424 -1.37 -4.57 -5.50
N LEU A 425 -1.04 -4.30 -4.24
CA LEU A 425 -1.95 -3.85 -3.20
C LEU A 425 -1.56 -2.45 -2.77
N VAL A 426 -2.55 -1.56 -2.73
CA VAL A 426 -2.44 -0.25 -2.10
C VAL A 426 -3.64 -0.11 -1.18
N LYS A 427 -3.39 0.02 0.12
CA LYS A 427 -4.43 0.21 1.13
C LYS A 427 -4.05 1.34 2.08
N THR A 428 -5.05 1.93 2.70
CA THR A 428 -4.85 2.88 3.78
C THR A 428 -5.96 2.69 4.80
N ALA A 429 -5.56 2.55 6.06
CA ALA A 429 -6.50 2.52 7.17
C ALA A 429 -6.50 3.87 7.88
N VAL A 430 -7.68 4.43 8.11
CA VAL A 430 -7.88 5.69 8.84
C VAL A 430 -8.71 5.39 10.07
N GLY A 431 -8.25 5.81 11.23
CA GLY A 431 -8.90 5.42 12.47
C GLY A 431 -8.29 6.03 13.72
N ASN A 432 -8.84 5.62 14.86
CA ASN A 432 -8.38 6.03 16.16
C ASN A 432 -7.28 5.07 16.64
N VAL A 433 -6.19 5.60 17.18
CA VAL A 433 -5.23 4.87 17.99
C VAL A 433 -5.42 5.26 19.45
N ASN A 434 -5.73 4.29 20.29
CA ASN A 434 -5.64 4.45 21.73
C ASN A 434 -4.18 4.21 22.14
N GLN A 435 -3.53 5.27 22.60
CA GLN A 435 -2.16 5.25 23.09
C GLN A 435 -2.21 5.18 24.62
N LYS A 436 -1.50 4.22 25.20
CA LYS A 436 -1.32 4.10 26.65
C LYS A 436 0.17 4.08 26.98
N VAL A 437 0.53 4.82 28.02
CA VAL A 437 1.87 4.81 28.60
C VAL A 437 1.73 4.51 30.08
N ASP A 438 2.40 3.48 30.55
CA ASP A 438 2.48 3.11 31.97
C ASP A 438 3.93 3.28 32.40
N ILE A 439 4.15 4.07 33.45
CA ILE A 439 5.48 4.35 34.01
C ILE A 439 5.46 3.94 35.48
N GLN A 440 6.36 3.04 35.84
CA GLN A 440 6.50 2.51 37.19
C GLN A 440 7.97 2.60 37.61
N GLY A 441 8.20 2.86 38.88
CA GLY A 441 9.55 2.94 39.43
C GLY A 441 9.54 2.73 40.92
N SER A 442 10.60 2.09 41.42
CA SER A 442 10.75 1.85 42.85
C SER A 442 12.22 1.78 43.25
N THR A 443 12.48 2.15 44.51
CA THR A 443 13.78 2.01 45.15
C THR A 443 13.61 1.35 46.50
N LEU A 444 14.24 0.19 46.69
CA LEU A 444 14.34 -0.51 47.95
C LEU A 444 15.70 -0.20 48.59
N VAL A 445 15.70 0.35 49.80
CA VAL A 445 16.90 0.60 50.60
C VAL A 445 16.96 -0.39 51.75
N MET A 446 18.09 -1.08 51.88
CA MET A 446 18.34 -2.05 52.95
C MET A 446 19.56 -1.64 53.76
N GLU A 447 19.32 -1.37 55.05
CA GLU A 447 20.35 -1.02 56.03
C GLU A 447 20.40 -2.11 57.13
N PRO A 448 21.58 -2.49 57.64
CA PRO A 448 21.68 -3.48 58.70
C PRO A 448 20.95 -3.06 59.98
N ASN A 449 20.20 -4.01 60.54
CA ASN A 449 19.40 -3.83 61.76
C ASN A 449 18.22 -2.84 61.61
N THR A 450 17.88 -2.43 60.39
CA THR A 450 16.71 -1.61 60.07
C THR A 450 15.76 -2.41 59.17
N PRO A 451 14.43 -2.32 59.35
CA PRO A 451 13.49 -2.88 58.38
C PRO A 451 13.72 -2.29 56.98
N PRO A 452 13.56 -3.05 55.89
CA PRO A 452 13.71 -2.53 54.53
C PRO A 452 12.75 -1.37 54.26
N ALA A 453 13.24 -0.30 53.64
CA ALA A 453 12.45 0.88 53.27
C ALA A 453 12.21 0.91 51.76
N ILE A 454 10.94 0.99 51.35
CA ILE A 454 10.53 1.06 49.95
C ILE A 454 10.09 2.50 49.65
N TYR A 455 10.69 3.09 48.62
CA TYR A 455 10.35 4.41 48.11
C TYR A 455 9.76 4.29 46.70
N THR A 456 8.80 5.15 46.40
CA THR A 456 8.28 5.32 45.04
C THR A 456 9.32 6.03 44.18
N GLY A 457 9.60 5.49 43.01
CA GLY A 457 10.55 6.04 42.04
C GLY A 457 11.87 5.27 41.96
N GLY A 458 12.41 5.14 40.76
CA GLY A 458 13.74 4.62 40.44
C GLY A 458 14.73 5.75 40.15
N LEU A 459 15.36 5.75 38.97
CA LEU A 459 16.18 6.87 38.48
C LEU A 459 15.40 7.72 37.47
N LEU A 460 14.86 7.11 36.42
CA LEU A 460 14.16 7.79 35.31
C LEU A 460 12.63 7.75 35.46
N ALA A 461 12.09 6.80 36.22
CA ALA A 461 10.70 6.76 36.63
C ALA A 461 10.57 7.32 38.05
N GLN A 462 10.24 8.59 38.20
CA GLN A 462 10.11 9.29 39.48
C GLN A 462 8.65 9.51 39.88
N ALA A 463 8.42 9.92 41.13
CA ALA A 463 7.09 10.29 41.62
C ALA A 463 6.40 11.40 40.79
N SER A 464 7.15 12.19 40.02
CA SER A 464 6.65 13.27 39.16
C SER A 464 6.16 12.82 37.77
N ASN A 465 6.60 11.66 37.26
CA ASN A 465 6.14 11.13 35.97
C ASN A 465 5.46 9.75 36.06
N ILE A 466 5.62 9.00 37.16
CA ILE A 466 4.94 7.71 37.38
C ILE A 466 3.42 7.86 37.24
N GLY A 467 2.81 6.89 36.56
CA GLY A 467 1.36 6.85 36.34
C GLY A 467 0.96 6.12 35.08
N ALA A 468 -0.34 5.92 34.93
CA ALA A 468 -0.95 5.39 33.71
C ALA A 468 -1.63 6.53 32.94
N TYR A 469 -1.13 6.80 31.75
CA TYR A 469 -1.62 7.85 30.87
C TYR A 469 -2.25 7.23 29.63
N SER A 470 -3.39 7.76 29.20
CA SER A 470 -4.04 7.32 27.97
C SER A 470 -4.59 8.50 27.19
N ARG A 471 -4.48 8.42 25.86
CA ARG A 471 -5.14 9.35 24.95
C ARG A 471 -5.57 8.65 23.68
N ASP A 472 -6.61 9.20 23.06
CA ASP A 472 -7.08 8.79 21.75
C ASP A 472 -6.62 9.79 20.69
N LYS A 473 -6.11 9.29 19.57
CA LYS A 473 -5.62 10.12 18.47
C LYS A 473 -6.04 9.54 17.11
N LEU A 474 -6.43 10.42 16.19
CA LEU A 474 -6.64 10.03 14.80
C LEU A 474 -5.29 9.80 14.11
N THR A 475 -5.14 8.67 13.43
CA THR A 475 -3.94 8.32 12.65
C THR A 475 -4.33 7.66 11.34
N VAL A 476 -3.35 7.58 10.44
CA VAL A 476 -3.45 6.89 9.16
C VAL A 476 -2.35 5.82 9.08
N VAL A 477 -2.70 4.67 8.50
CA VAL A 477 -1.81 3.52 8.31
C VAL A 477 -1.87 3.07 6.85
N PRO A 478 -1.03 3.62 5.96
CA PRO A 478 -0.88 3.11 4.60
C PRO A 478 -0.15 1.77 4.56
N GLU A 479 -0.56 0.92 3.62
CA GLU A 479 0.05 -0.37 3.31
C GLU A 479 0.23 -0.52 1.80
N LEU A 480 1.43 -0.96 1.41
CA LEU A 480 1.79 -1.29 0.04
C LEU A 480 2.23 -2.75 -0.02
N GLY A 481 1.76 -3.47 -1.03
CA GLY A 481 2.11 -4.88 -1.22
C GLY A 481 2.35 -5.20 -2.69
N ALA A 482 3.36 -6.00 -2.96
CA ALA A 482 3.58 -6.62 -4.26
C ALA A 482 3.78 -8.13 -4.07
N ARG A 483 3.10 -8.95 -4.85
CA ARG A 483 3.17 -10.42 -4.74
C ARG A 483 3.23 -11.06 -6.11
N VAL A 484 4.11 -12.02 -6.29
CA VAL A 484 4.22 -12.86 -7.48
C VAL A 484 3.90 -14.29 -7.08
N GLY A 485 3.02 -14.94 -7.82
CA GLY A 485 2.61 -16.33 -7.59
C GLY A 485 2.89 -17.22 -8.79
N PHE A 486 3.29 -18.45 -8.53
CA PHE A 486 3.47 -19.51 -9.53
C PHE A 486 2.57 -20.71 -9.20
N ARG A 487 1.80 -21.17 -10.19
CA ARG A 487 0.91 -22.33 -10.06
C ARG A 487 1.73 -23.63 -10.03
N VAL A 488 1.84 -24.24 -8.85
CA VAL A 488 2.57 -25.51 -8.65
C VAL A 488 1.65 -26.70 -8.91
N LEU A 489 0.41 -26.63 -8.42
CA LEU A 489 -0.64 -27.63 -8.65
C LEU A 489 -1.91 -26.94 -9.13
N ARG A 490 -2.90 -27.72 -9.59
CA ARG A 490 -4.17 -27.17 -10.12
C ARG A 490 -4.86 -26.17 -9.18
N ARG A 491 -4.74 -26.38 -7.86
CA ARG A 491 -5.36 -25.55 -6.81
C ARG A 491 -4.37 -24.77 -5.95
N TRP A 492 -3.06 -25.02 -6.10
CA TRP A 492 -2.04 -24.46 -5.22
C TRP A 492 -1.06 -23.56 -5.95
N HIS A 493 -0.87 -22.35 -5.43
CA HIS A 493 0.04 -21.35 -5.95
C HIS A 493 1.10 -21.05 -4.88
N ALA A 494 2.37 -21.20 -5.22
CA ALA A 494 3.46 -20.72 -4.37
C ALA A 494 3.64 -19.23 -4.62
N THR A 495 3.84 -18.43 -3.57
CA THR A 495 3.89 -16.97 -3.66
C THR A 495 5.14 -16.41 -2.99
N ILE A 496 5.74 -15.40 -3.61
CA ILE A 496 6.76 -14.54 -3.02
C ILE A 496 6.26 -13.11 -3.11
N GLY A 497 6.46 -12.32 -2.06
CA GLY A 497 5.99 -10.95 -2.02
C GLY A 497 6.84 -10.03 -1.17
N TYR A 498 6.48 -8.76 -1.19
CA TYR A 498 7.04 -7.70 -0.38
C TYR A 498 5.91 -6.84 0.16
N THR A 499 5.97 -6.47 1.44
CA THR A 499 4.99 -5.60 2.09
C THR A 499 5.72 -4.43 2.73
N PHE A 500 5.10 -3.25 2.71
CA PHE A 500 5.52 -2.06 3.45
C PHE A 500 4.30 -1.50 4.17
N ILE A 501 4.42 -1.20 5.46
CA ILE A 501 3.40 -0.60 6.31
C ILE A 501 4.05 0.59 7.00
N TYR A 502 3.33 1.71 7.06
CA TYR A 502 3.73 2.89 7.82
C TYR A 502 2.58 3.27 8.75
N TRP A 503 2.90 3.70 9.97
CA TRP A 503 1.98 4.05 11.04
C TRP A 503 2.42 5.39 11.63
N GLY A 504 1.66 6.46 11.33
CA GLY A 504 2.14 7.83 11.54
C GLY A 504 2.11 8.39 12.97
N SER A 505 1.41 7.76 13.92
CA SER A 505 1.38 8.26 15.31
C SER A 505 1.32 7.10 16.30
N VAL A 506 2.48 6.76 16.85
CA VAL A 506 2.63 5.79 17.94
C VAL A 506 3.37 6.42 19.11
N ALA A 507 3.00 6.07 20.33
CA ALA A 507 3.79 6.35 21.52
C ALA A 507 4.80 5.20 21.68
N ARG A 508 6.08 5.50 21.62
CA ARG A 508 7.16 4.52 21.78
C ARG A 508 7.88 4.72 23.09
N VAL A 509 8.33 3.63 23.71
CA VAL A 509 8.91 3.66 25.05
C VAL A 509 10.11 4.59 25.14
N GLY A 510 11.03 4.52 24.19
CA GLY A 510 12.23 5.33 24.20
C GLY A 510 11.99 6.84 24.16
N ASP A 511 10.90 7.28 23.51
CA ASP A 511 10.51 8.69 23.46
C ASP A 511 9.83 9.17 24.74
N GLN A 512 9.35 8.27 25.60
CA GLN A 512 8.70 8.64 26.87
C GLN A 512 9.71 8.88 28.01
N ILE A 513 11.00 8.64 27.76
CA ILE A 513 12.04 8.78 28.77
C ILE A 513 12.56 10.21 28.78
N ASP A 514 12.26 10.93 29.85
CA ASP A 514 12.82 12.25 30.15
C ASP A 514 14.08 12.05 31.00
N SER A 515 15.25 12.43 30.47
CA SER A 515 16.53 12.33 31.18
C SER A 515 16.78 13.51 32.13
N ASP A 516 15.91 14.53 32.12
CA ASP A 516 15.99 15.63 33.07
C ASP A 516 15.52 15.15 34.44
N ILE A 517 16.43 15.06 35.41
CA ILE A 517 16.12 14.60 36.76
C ILE A 517 16.40 15.73 37.75
N ASN A 518 15.47 15.96 38.67
CA ASN A 518 15.72 16.69 39.90
C ASN A 518 16.16 15.69 40.98
N PRO A 519 17.43 15.70 41.42
CA PRO A 519 17.94 14.75 42.41
C PRO A 519 17.23 14.81 43.76
N ASP A 520 16.56 15.90 44.11
CA ASP A 520 15.76 16.00 45.34
C ASP A 520 14.62 14.95 45.39
N GLN A 521 14.24 14.37 44.24
CA GLN A 521 13.23 13.32 44.15
C GLN A 521 13.80 11.91 44.34
N LEU A 522 15.11 11.72 44.17
CA LEU A 522 15.75 10.42 44.34
C LEU A 522 15.61 9.95 45.79
N ALA A 523 15.45 8.64 45.96
CA ALA A 523 15.23 8.07 47.28
C ALA A 523 16.51 8.10 48.16
N PRO A 524 16.40 8.46 49.45
CA PRO A 524 15.25 9.09 50.11
C PRO A 524 15.07 10.56 49.66
N PRO A 525 13.85 11.01 49.34
CA PRO A 525 13.63 12.35 48.81
C PRO A 525 13.95 13.44 49.83
N ILE A 526 14.46 14.57 49.34
CA ILE A 526 14.75 15.75 50.16
C ILE A 526 13.45 16.56 50.34
N VAL A 527 13.07 16.85 51.59
CA VAL A 527 11.85 17.60 51.93
C VAL A 527 12.20 18.82 52.79
N PRO A 528 11.77 20.04 52.43
CA PRO A 528 10.99 20.39 51.24
C PRO A 528 11.82 20.31 49.95
N MET A 529 11.21 19.80 48.88
CA MET A 529 11.84 19.79 47.55
C MET A 529 12.01 21.21 47.03
N ALA A 530 13.13 21.49 46.36
CA ALA A 530 13.34 22.75 45.66
C ALA A 530 13.65 22.52 44.17
N GLY A 531 13.34 23.51 43.33
CA GLY A 531 13.47 23.39 41.88
C GLY A 531 12.24 22.78 41.19
N ALA A 532 12.36 22.52 39.89
CA ALA A 532 11.29 21.94 39.08
C ALA A 532 11.12 20.45 39.36
N LEU A 533 9.90 19.94 39.26
CA LEU A 533 9.61 18.51 39.36
C LEU A 533 9.85 17.86 37.99
N ARG A 534 11.05 17.30 37.82
CA ARG A 534 11.47 16.55 36.62
C ARG A 534 12.07 15.21 37.02
N PRO A 535 11.80 14.12 36.30
CA PRO A 535 11.16 14.05 34.98
C PRO A 535 9.65 14.31 35.04
N ALA A 536 9.07 14.86 33.97
CA ALA A 536 7.64 15.11 33.89
C ALA A 536 7.06 14.40 32.67
N PHE A 537 5.93 13.70 32.85
CA PHE A 537 5.30 13.01 31.73
C PHE A 537 4.77 14.02 30.69
N ALA A 538 5.16 13.81 29.44
CA ALA A 538 4.60 14.48 28.28
C ALA A 538 4.51 13.46 27.16
N PHE A 539 3.34 13.36 26.52
CA PHE A 539 3.18 12.48 25.38
C PHE A 539 4.10 12.90 24.23
N GLN A 540 5.11 12.09 23.97
CA GLN A 540 5.90 12.14 22.74
C GLN A 540 5.39 11.08 21.78
N GLU A 541 5.28 11.46 20.51
CA GLU A 541 4.86 10.56 19.45
C GLU A 541 5.91 10.49 18.36
N SER A 542 6.05 9.30 17.81
CA SER A 542 6.93 9.01 16.70
C SER A 542 6.17 8.24 15.64
N GLU A 543 6.82 8.14 14.49
CA GLU A 543 6.36 7.35 13.36
C GLU A 543 6.91 5.93 13.51
N PHE A 544 6.18 4.94 13.03
CA PHE A 544 6.64 3.56 12.97
C PHE A 544 6.44 3.01 11.57
N TRP A 545 7.43 2.32 11.03
CA TRP A 545 7.31 1.66 9.75
C TRP A 545 7.88 0.26 9.81
N ILE A 546 7.40 -0.60 8.92
CA ILE A 546 7.86 -1.97 8.82
C ILE A 546 7.70 -2.46 7.40
N HIS A 547 8.67 -3.23 6.93
CA HIS A 547 8.66 -3.72 5.57
C HIS A 547 9.37 -5.05 5.47
N GLY A 548 9.09 -5.82 4.43
CA GLY A 548 9.89 -7.00 4.17
C GLY A 548 9.29 -8.02 3.25
N ALA A 549 10.04 -9.11 3.10
CA ALA A 549 9.75 -10.17 2.17
C ALA A 549 8.80 -11.20 2.79
N THR A 550 8.03 -11.84 1.94
CA THR A 550 7.06 -12.87 2.36
C THR A 550 7.10 -14.05 1.41
N VAL A 551 7.00 -15.26 1.95
CA VAL A 551 6.94 -16.50 1.16
C VAL A 551 5.72 -17.29 1.62
N GLY A 552 4.91 -17.79 0.69
CA GLY A 552 3.67 -18.43 1.07
C GLY A 552 3.11 -19.42 0.06
N LEU A 553 2.00 -20.00 0.44
CA LEU A 553 1.22 -20.94 -0.36
C LEU A 553 -0.24 -20.55 -0.30
N GLU A 554 -0.90 -20.57 -1.45
CA GLU A 554 -2.30 -20.19 -1.60
C GLU A 554 -3.09 -21.30 -2.28
N GLY A 555 -4.19 -21.71 -1.64
CA GLY A 555 -5.15 -22.67 -2.15
C GLY A 555 -6.43 -21.99 -2.65
N ARG A 556 -7.01 -22.48 -3.75
CA ARG A 556 -8.31 -22.03 -4.28
C ARG A 556 -9.23 -23.21 -4.59
N TRP A 557 -10.52 -23.10 -4.26
CA TRP A 557 -11.55 -24.15 -4.39
C TRP A 557 -12.86 -23.66 -4.99
#